data_AF-A0A317Z0Z2-F1
#
_entry.id   AF-A0A317Z0Z2-F1
#
_cell.length_a   1.000
_cell.length_b   1.000
_cell.length_c   1.000
_cell.angle_alpha   90.00
_cell.angle_beta   90.00
_cell.angle_gamma   90.00
#
_symmetry.space_group_name_H-M   'P 1'
#
loop_
_entity.id
_entity.type
_entity.pdbx_description
1 polymer ?
#
loop_
_entity_poly.entity_id
_entity_poly.type
_entity_poly.pdbx_seq_one_letter_code
_entity_poly.pdbx_strand_id
1 'polypeptide(L)'
;MQNKIKDALLQIILIIPYIISSIFVFYAVKSNENFMKIKLNNIKSSAEIDNFQFNFLIIIIIILSSIVTLFITYFLLKLIIFIFNRDSSHNGKDIFMSLLISYMITNLVVIFYINVLGASYESAKFVTPFADLIIFTMLYYLNTKNSKNTILLFVAKAVIVILGMILI
;
A
#
# COMPACT_ATOMS: atom_id res chain seq x y z
N MET A 1 -25.87 -4.74 17.42
CA MET A 1 -25.30 -3.44 16.95
C MET A 1 -23.89 -3.20 17.49
N GLN A 2 -23.63 -3.43 18.78
CA GLN A 2 -22.29 -3.31 19.40
C GLN A 2 -21.18 -4.13 18.69
N ASN A 3 -21.45 -5.36 18.25
CA ASN A 3 -20.43 -6.19 17.57
C ASN A 3 -19.99 -5.61 16.21
N LYS A 4 -20.90 -4.98 15.45
CA LYS A 4 -20.56 -4.35 14.17
C LYS A 4 -19.67 -3.10 14.35
N ILE A 5 -19.89 -2.35 15.43
CA ILE A 5 -19.09 -1.17 15.78
C ILE A 5 -17.68 -1.60 16.20
N LYS A 6 -17.57 -2.66 17.02
CA LYS A 6 -16.28 -3.25 17.41
C LYS A 6 -15.49 -3.73 16.20
N ASP A 7 -16.13 -4.43 15.27
CA ASP A 7 -15.47 -4.93 14.05
C ASP A 7 -14.99 -3.79 13.12
N ALA A 8 -15.73 -2.69 13.04
CA ALA A 8 -15.34 -1.50 12.28
C ALA A 8 -14.17 -0.76 12.96
N LEU A 9 -14.21 -0.60 14.28
CA LEU A 9 -13.11 -0.01 15.04
C LEU A 9 -11.82 -0.81 14.90
N LEU A 10 -11.92 -2.14 14.94
CA LEU A 10 -10.75 -3.02 14.79
C LEU A 10 -10.12 -2.87 13.39
N GLN A 11 -10.93 -2.70 12.34
CA GLN A 11 -10.43 -2.42 10.99
C GLN A 11 -9.76 -1.05 10.89
N ILE A 12 -10.31 -0.02 11.53
CA ILE A 12 -9.70 1.33 11.56
C ILE A 12 -8.37 1.30 12.29
N ILE A 13 -8.28 0.59 13.43
CA ILE A 13 -7.04 0.46 14.19
C ILE A 13 -5.94 -0.19 13.34
N LEU A 14 -6.28 -1.15 12.48
CA LEU A 14 -5.32 -1.80 11.58
C LEU A 14 -4.78 -0.88 10.47
N ILE A 15 -5.47 0.22 10.15
CA ILE A 15 -4.94 1.22 9.20
C ILE A 15 -3.72 1.95 9.80
N ILE A 16 -3.65 2.09 11.13
CA ILE A 16 -2.57 2.82 11.80
C ILE A 16 -1.19 2.16 11.53
N PRO A 17 -1.00 0.85 11.76
CA PRO A 17 0.23 0.14 11.38
C PRO A 17 0.61 0.29 9.90
N TYR A 18 -0.38 0.26 9.00
CA TYR A 18 -0.14 0.50 7.57
C TYR A 18 0.42 1.90 7.33
N ILE A 19 -0.22 2.94 7.87
CA ILE A 19 0.27 4.33 7.76
C ILE A 19 1.69 4.46 8.32
N ILE A 20 1.95 3.91 9.51
CA ILE A 20 3.28 3.96 10.15
C ILE A 20 4.33 3.29 9.24
N SER A 21 4.01 2.12 8.67
CA SER A 21 4.92 1.43 7.75
C SER A 21 5.21 2.24 6.49
N SER A 22 4.21 2.94 5.93
CA SER A 22 4.41 3.83 4.76
C SER A 22 5.31 5.02 5.09
N ILE A 23 5.16 5.61 6.28
CA ILE A 23 6.06 6.67 6.77
C ILE A 23 7.50 6.13 6.86
N PHE A 24 7.70 4.94 7.43
CA PHE A 24 9.03 4.34 7.51
C PHE A 24 9.65 4.04 6.15
N VAL A 25 8.88 3.52 5.19
CA VAL A 25 9.36 3.33 3.81
C VAL A 25 9.85 4.64 3.23
N PHE A 26 9.08 5.72 3.37
CA PHE A 26 9.50 7.02 2.84
C PHE A 26 10.83 7.49 3.44
N TYR A 27 11.00 7.41 4.76
CA TYR A 27 12.24 7.83 5.41
C TYR A 27 13.42 6.91 5.08
N ALA A 28 13.18 5.60 4.91
CA ALA A 28 14.18 4.65 4.45
C ALA A 28 14.65 4.97 3.01
N VAL A 29 13.73 5.32 2.11
CA VAL A 29 14.10 5.76 0.76
C VAL A 29 14.85 7.09 0.82
N LYS A 30 14.34 8.07 1.57
CA LYS A 30 14.98 9.39 1.75
C LYS A 30 16.41 9.26 2.30
N SER A 31 16.69 8.32 3.21
CA SER A 31 18.03 8.15 3.76
C SER A 31 19.03 7.51 2.80
N ASN A 32 18.56 6.69 1.86
CA ASN A 32 19.42 5.95 0.95
C ASN A 32 19.57 6.60 -0.44
N GLU A 33 18.61 7.42 -0.87
CA GLU A 33 18.61 8.05 -2.20
C GLU A 33 19.04 9.52 -2.18
N ASN A 34 20.24 9.81 -2.70
CA ASN A 34 20.79 11.17 -2.75
C ASN A 34 19.95 12.12 -3.60
N PHE A 35 19.40 11.64 -4.71
CA PHE A 35 18.52 12.42 -5.58
C PHE A 35 17.27 12.93 -4.82
N MET A 36 16.63 12.06 -4.05
CA MET A 36 15.48 12.41 -3.23
C MET A 36 15.85 13.42 -2.14
N LYS A 37 17.01 13.25 -1.48
CA LYS A 37 17.51 14.23 -0.50
C LYS A 37 17.68 15.62 -1.10
N ILE A 38 18.31 15.70 -2.28
CA ILE A 38 18.56 16.96 -2.97
C ILE A 38 17.23 17.63 -3.35
N LYS A 39 16.31 16.89 -3.99
CA LYS A 39 14.99 17.42 -4.37
C LYS A 39 14.20 17.93 -3.17
N LEU A 40 14.13 17.14 -2.09
CA LEU A 40 13.40 17.54 -0.88
C LEU A 40 14.05 18.76 -0.21
N ASN A 41 15.37 18.84 -0.18
CA ASN A 41 16.07 20.02 0.35
C ASN A 41 15.80 21.27 -0.50
N ASN A 42 15.76 21.15 -1.83
CA ASN A 42 15.41 22.26 -2.72
C ASN A 42 13.99 22.76 -2.47
N ILE A 43 13.01 21.85 -2.35
CA ILE A 43 11.61 22.21 -2.03
C ILE A 43 11.56 22.93 -0.68
N LYS A 44 12.26 22.38 0.33
CA LYS A 44 12.33 22.99 1.66
C LYS A 44 12.92 24.41 1.61
N SER A 45 14.03 24.61 0.90
CA SER A 45 14.66 25.92 0.78
C SER A 45 13.80 26.91 0.00
N SER A 46 13.11 26.47 -1.06
CA SER A 46 12.22 27.33 -1.85
C SER A 46 10.97 27.74 -1.10
N ALA A 47 10.51 26.93 -0.15
CA ALA A 47 9.36 27.25 0.70
C ALA A 47 9.76 28.01 1.98
N GLU A 48 11.06 28.25 2.21
CA GLU A 48 11.60 28.95 3.39
C GLU A 48 11.09 28.40 4.74
N ILE A 49 10.85 27.09 4.82
CA ILE A 49 10.35 26.41 6.01
C ILE A 49 11.44 25.66 6.77
N ASP A 50 11.27 25.55 8.08
CA ASP A 50 12.20 24.81 8.93
C ASP A 50 12.07 23.28 8.72
N ASN A 51 13.02 22.53 9.30
CA ASN A 51 13.03 21.07 9.19
C ASN A 51 11.81 20.40 9.85
N PHE A 52 11.27 20.98 10.92
CA PHE A 52 10.16 20.40 11.67
C PHE A 52 8.87 20.52 10.87
N GLN A 53 8.56 21.73 10.40
CA GLN A 53 7.43 22.04 9.53
C GLN A 53 7.46 21.22 8.24
N PHE A 54 8.65 21.12 7.61
CA PHE A 54 8.81 20.32 6.40
C PHE A 54 8.50 18.84 6.65
N ASN A 55 9.09 18.24 7.68
CA ASN A 55 8.85 16.82 7.99
C ASN A 55 7.38 16.56 8.39
N PHE A 56 6.75 17.50 9.11
CA PHE A 56 5.34 17.41 9.47
C PHE A 56 4.43 17.42 8.22
N LEU A 57 4.68 18.34 7.28
CA LEU A 57 3.94 18.43 6.02
C LEU A 57 4.10 17.16 5.18
N ILE A 58 5.34 16.63 5.08
CA ILE A 58 5.62 15.37 4.39
C ILE A 58 4.85 14.19 5.01
N ILE A 59 4.80 14.10 6.35
CA ILE A 59 4.03 13.06 7.04
C ILE A 59 2.54 13.16 6.69
N ILE A 60 1.97 14.37 6.67
CA ILE A 60 0.56 14.58 6.27
C ILE A 60 0.32 14.10 4.84
N ILE A 61 1.20 14.46 3.90
CA ILE A 61 1.10 14.00 2.51
C ILE A 61 1.13 12.48 2.45
N ILE A 62 2.08 11.84 3.14
CA ILE A 62 2.19 10.37 3.14
C ILE A 62 0.93 9.72 3.70
N ILE A 63 0.36 10.25 4.78
CA ILE A 63 -0.89 9.74 5.38
C ILE A 63 -2.02 9.81 4.35
N LEU A 64 -2.23 10.98 3.74
CA LEU A 64 -3.30 11.18 2.76
C LEU A 64 -3.11 10.29 1.53
N SER A 65 -1.91 10.26 0.95
CA SER A 65 -1.61 9.42 -0.21
C SER A 65 -1.79 7.93 0.09
N SER A 66 -1.39 7.47 1.28
CA SER A 66 -1.55 6.06 1.69
C SER A 66 -3.03 5.68 1.82
N ILE A 67 -3.83 6.53 2.47
CA ILE A 67 -5.28 6.31 2.62
C ILE A 67 -5.95 6.29 1.25
N VAL A 68 -5.66 7.27 0.39
CA VAL A 68 -6.24 7.35 -0.97
C VAL A 68 -5.88 6.11 -1.78
N THR A 69 -4.61 5.69 -1.76
CA THR A 69 -4.15 4.49 -2.47
C THR A 69 -4.90 3.25 -1.99
N LEU A 70 -5.00 3.05 -0.67
CA LEU A 70 -5.73 1.93 -0.07
C LEU A 70 -7.18 1.86 -0.56
N PHE A 71 -7.92 2.97 -0.47
CA PHE A 71 -9.33 2.99 -0.81
C PHE A 71 -9.59 2.87 -2.31
N ILE A 72 -8.78 3.52 -3.16
CA ILE A 72 -8.92 3.41 -4.61
C ILE A 72 -8.68 1.97 -5.06
N THR A 73 -7.58 1.34 -4.63
CA THR A 73 -7.30 -0.05 -5.02
C THR A 73 -8.37 -1.01 -4.51
N TYR A 74 -8.80 -0.85 -3.25
CA TYR A 74 -9.90 -1.65 -2.70
C TYR A 74 -11.20 -1.49 -3.51
N PHE A 75 -11.57 -0.26 -3.86
CA PHE A 75 -12.78 0.02 -4.63
C PHE A 75 -12.72 -0.62 -6.02
N LEU A 76 -11.60 -0.48 -6.74
CA LEU A 76 -11.40 -1.08 -8.05
C LEU A 76 -11.53 -2.61 -8.00
N LEU A 77 -10.85 -3.26 -7.05
CA LEU A 77 -10.91 -4.72 -6.91
C LEU A 77 -12.32 -5.21 -6.55
N LYS A 78 -13.01 -4.50 -5.66
CA LYS A 78 -14.40 -4.81 -5.31
C LYS A 78 -15.33 -4.65 -6.51
N LEU A 79 -15.14 -3.61 -7.31
CA LEU A 79 -15.92 -3.35 -8.52
C LEU A 79 -15.72 -4.45 -9.56
N ILE A 80 -14.49 -4.91 -9.79
CA ILE A 80 -14.20 -6.02 -10.72
C ILE A 80 -14.92 -7.29 -10.27
N ILE A 81 -14.84 -7.63 -8.98
CA ILE A 81 -15.59 -8.76 -8.42
C ILE A 81 -17.09 -8.63 -8.68
N PHE A 82 -17.65 -7.44 -8.47
CA PHE A 82 -19.08 -7.20 -8.61
C PHE A 82 -19.55 -7.38 -10.07
N ILE A 83 -18.74 -6.94 -11.04
CA ILE A 83 -19.04 -7.10 -12.48
C ILE A 83 -18.98 -8.56 -12.92
N PHE A 84 -17.92 -9.29 -12.54
CA PHE A 84 -17.65 -10.63 -13.08
C PHE A 84 -18.20 -11.78 -12.23
N ASN A 85 -18.68 -11.51 -11.01
CA ASN A 85 -19.28 -12.51 -10.14
C ASN A 85 -20.40 -11.88 -9.31
N ARG A 86 -21.60 -11.75 -9.89
CA ARG A 86 -22.71 -10.98 -9.30
C ARG A 86 -23.43 -11.70 -8.16
N ASP A 87 -23.48 -13.03 -8.18
CA ASP A 87 -24.19 -13.88 -7.19
C ASP A 87 -23.38 -14.15 -5.92
N SER A 88 -22.31 -13.40 -5.78
CA SER A 88 -21.19 -13.75 -4.98
C SER A 88 -21.29 -12.92 -3.71
N SER A 89 -21.58 -13.58 -2.59
CA SER A 89 -21.77 -12.94 -1.27
C SER A 89 -20.42 -12.47 -0.73
N HIS A 90 -19.75 -11.62 -1.49
CA HIS A 90 -18.35 -11.34 -1.28
C HIS A 90 -18.19 -10.39 -0.12
N ASN A 91 -17.52 -10.90 0.89
CA ASN A 91 -17.06 -10.11 2.00
C ASN A 91 -16.00 -9.14 1.48
N GLY A 92 -16.41 -7.92 1.13
CA GLY A 92 -15.49 -6.81 0.88
C GLY A 92 -14.47 -6.64 2.02
N LYS A 93 -14.83 -7.08 3.23
CA LYS A 93 -13.92 -7.24 4.37
C LYS A 93 -12.67 -8.06 4.04
N ASP A 94 -12.81 -9.19 3.34
CA ASP A 94 -11.68 -10.08 3.04
C ASP A 94 -10.72 -9.45 2.02
N ILE A 95 -11.27 -8.74 1.03
CA ILE A 95 -10.46 -7.95 0.06
C ILE A 95 -9.70 -6.86 0.82
N PHE A 96 -10.42 -6.07 1.63
CA PHE A 96 -9.84 -4.96 2.38
C PHE A 96 -8.73 -5.42 3.32
N MET A 97 -8.99 -6.47 4.11
CA MET A 97 -8.01 -7.02 5.05
C MET A 97 -6.79 -7.60 4.34
N SER A 98 -6.99 -8.36 3.26
CA SER A 98 -5.87 -8.92 2.48
C SER A 98 -5.02 -7.80 1.89
N LEU A 99 -5.64 -6.72 1.43
CA LEU A 99 -4.95 -5.58 0.84
C LEU A 99 -4.17 -4.78 1.88
N LEU A 100 -4.77 -4.49 3.02
CA LEU A 100 -4.13 -3.78 4.13
C LEU A 100 -2.92 -4.56 4.68
N ILE A 101 -3.09 -5.86 4.93
CA ILE A 101 -1.99 -6.71 5.42
C ILE A 101 -0.90 -6.84 4.34
N SER A 102 -1.28 -7.01 3.06
CA SER A 102 -0.32 -7.08 1.97
C SER A 102 0.55 -5.83 1.87
N TYR A 103 -0.05 -4.64 1.97
CA TYR A 103 0.70 -3.39 1.98
C TYR A 103 1.64 -3.27 3.18
N MET A 104 1.20 -3.68 4.37
CA MET A 104 2.07 -3.70 5.55
C MET A 104 3.28 -4.62 5.36
N ILE A 105 3.04 -5.88 4.94
CA ILE A 105 4.12 -6.85 4.72
C ILE A 105 5.06 -6.34 3.63
N THR A 106 4.51 -5.82 2.53
CA THR A 106 5.30 -5.27 1.44
C THR A 106 6.17 -4.10 1.89
N ASN A 107 5.62 -3.16 2.67
CA ASN A 107 6.39 -2.05 3.23
C ASN A 107 7.56 -2.54 4.10
N LEU A 108 7.34 -3.57 4.93
CA LEU A 108 8.40 -4.20 5.71
C LEU A 108 9.46 -4.86 4.82
N VAL A 109 9.05 -5.56 3.76
CA VAL A 109 9.96 -6.14 2.78
C VAL A 109 10.81 -5.06 2.12
N VAL A 110 10.23 -3.92 1.74
CA VAL A 110 10.97 -2.79 1.16
C VAL A 110 11.99 -2.22 2.14
N ILE A 111 11.58 -1.97 3.38
CA ILE A 111 12.48 -1.46 4.42
C ILE A 111 13.65 -2.42 4.63
N PHE A 112 13.37 -3.73 4.71
CA PHE A 112 14.40 -4.76 4.82
C PHE A 112 15.32 -4.78 3.60
N TYR A 113 14.76 -4.75 2.39
CA TYR A 113 15.50 -4.79 1.13
C TYR A 113 16.45 -3.59 0.98
N ILE A 114 15.99 -2.39 1.31
CA ILE A 114 16.80 -1.18 1.20
C ILE A 114 17.84 -1.09 2.33
N ASN A 115 17.42 -1.25 3.59
CA ASN A 115 18.30 -0.95 4.72
C ASN A 115 19.20 -2.12 5.12
N VAL A 116 18.76 -3.37 4.96
CA VAL A 116 19.54 -4.56 5.37
C VAL A 116 20.37 -5.09 4.22
N LEU A 117 19.78 -5.18 3.02
CA LEU A 117 20.48 -5.70 1.84
C LEU A 117 21.20 -4.61 1.05
N GLY A 118 21.03 -3.33 1.39
CA GLY A 118 21.67 -2.21 0.70
C GLY A 118 21.23 -2.08 -0.76
N ALA A 119 20.04 -2.60 -1.11
CA ALA A 119 19.55 -2.57 -2.47
C ALA A 119 19.17 -1.15 -2.89
N SER A 120 19.36 -0.82 -4.17
CA SER A 120 18.99 0.49 -4.70
C SER A 120 17.48 0.70 -4.69
N TYR A 121 17.04 1.95 -4.55
CA TYR A 121 15.61 2.25 -4.65
C TYR A 121 15.01 1.84 -5.99
N GLU A 122 15.76 1.95 -7.09
CA GLU A 122 15.30 1.53 -8.42
C GLU A 122 14.93 0.04 -8.46
N SER A 123 15.76 -0.80 -7.84
CA SER A 123 15.46 -2.23 -7.72
C SER A 123 14.24 -2.49 -6.83
N ALA A 124 14.14 -1.78 -5.70
CA ALA A 124 13.00 -1.89 -4.79
C ALA A 124 11.69 -1.47 -5.50
N LYS A 125 11.70 -0.35 -6.23
CA LYS A 125 10.55 0.17 -7.00
C LYS A 125 9.99 -0.87 -7.97
N PHE A 126 10.85 -1.67 -8.61
CA PHE A 126 10.41 -2.71 -9.53
C PHE A 126 9.88 -3.96 -8.83
N VAL A 127 10.52 -4.41 -7.74
CA VAL A 127 10.17 -5.65 -7.04
C VAL A 127 8.89 -5.50 -6.19
N THR A 128 8.72 -4.33 -5.56
CA THR A 128 7.66 -4.06 -4.58
C THR A 128 6.24 -4.36 -5.10
N PRO A 129 5.83 -3.89 -6.29
CA PRO A 129 4.47 -4.12 -6.76
C PRO A 129 4.17 -5.59 -7.07
N PHE A 130 5.18 -6.36 -7.52
CA PHE A 130 5.04 -7.80 -7.73
C PHE A 130 4.99 -8.57 -6.41
N ALA A 131 5.80 -8.19 -5.42
CA ALA A 131 5.73 -8.76 -4.09
C ALA A 131 4.32 -8.56 -3.48
N ASP A 132 3.79 -7.33 -3.56
CA ASP A 132 2.43 -7.02 -3.10
C ASP A 132 1.34 -7.78 -3.85
N LEU A 133 1.48 -7.98 -5.17
CA LEU A 133 0.55 -8.78 -5.95
C LEU A 133 0.50 -10.22 -5.41
N ILE A 134 1.66 -10.86 -5.23
CA ILE A 134 1.78 -12.24 -4.75
C ILE A 134 1.23 -12.37 -3.33
N ILE A 135 1.67 -11.49 -2.41
CA ILE A 135 1.27 -11.52 -1.00
C ILE A 135 -0.24 -11.33 -0.88
N PHE A 136 -0.81 -10.35 -1.57
CA PHE A 136 -2.26 -10.09 -1.54
C PHE A 136 -3.06 -11.30 -2.02
N THR A 137 -2.68 -11.87 -3.16
CA THR A 137 -3.39 -13.01 -3.75
C THR A 137 -3.30 -14.23 -2.84
N MET A 138 -2.14 -14.47 -2.23
CA MET A 138 -1.94 -15.53 -1.25
C MET A 138 -2.82 -15.32 -0.02
N LEU A 139 -2.81 -14.13 0.58
CA LEU A 139 -3.62 -13.82 1.77
C LEU A 139 -5.12 -13.96 1.50
N TYR A 140 -5.59 -13.46 0.36
CA TYR A 140 -7.00 -13.57 -0.01
C TYR A 140 -7.42 -15.03 -0.20
N TYR A 141 -6.61 -15.83 -0.89
CA TYR A 141 -6.88 -17.26 -1.06
C TYR A 141 -6.87 -18.01 0.27
N LEU A 142 -5.92 -17.73 1.15
CA LEU A 142 -5.83 -18.37 2.46
C LEU A 142 -7.07 -18.10 3.31
N ASN A 143 -7.58 -16.88 3.28
CA ASN A 143 -8.73 -16.46 4.08
C ASN A 143 -10.08 -16.94 3.51
N THR A 144 -10.25 -16.98 2.18
CA THR A 144 -11.54 -17.30 1.55
C THR A 144 -11.63 -18.69 0.95
N LYS A 145 -10.49 -19.32 0.64
CA LYS A 145 -10.36 -20.57 -0.13
C LYS A 145 -11.06 -20.53 -1.51
N ASN A 146 -11.45 -19.36 -2.00
CA ASN A 146 -12.20 -19.20 -3.24
C ASN A 146 -11.24 -18.99 -4.42
N SER A 147 -10.94 -20.06 -5.16
CA SER A 147 -10.02 -20.03 -6.29
C SER A 147 -10.47 -19.12 -7.43
N LYS A 148 -11.77 -19.14 -7.79
CA LYS A 148 -12.31 -18.32 -8.89
C LYS A 148 -12.11 -16.83 -8.65
N ASN A 149 -12.46 -16.34 -7.46
CA ASN A 149 -12.25 -14.92 -7.14
C ASN A 149 -10.77 -14.57 -6.98
N THR A 150 -9.99 -15.49 -6.43
CA THR A 150 -8.54 -15.30 -6.26
C THR A 150 -7.88 -15.04 -7.61
N ILE A 151 -8.22 -15.83 -8.63
CA ILE A 151 -7.70 -15.65 -9.99
C ILE A 151 -8.16 -14.31 -10.57
N LEU A 152 -9.45 -13.99 -10.43
CA LEU A 152 -10.00 -12.71 -10.91
C LEU A 152 -9.29 -11.52 -10.27
N LEU A 153 -9.11 -11.55 -8.94
CA LEU A 153 -8.42 -10.52 -8.17
C LEU A 153 -6.94 -10.43 -8.50
N PHE A 154 -6.27 -11.55 -8.74
CA PHE A 154 -4.89 -11.58 -9.20
C PHE A 154 -4.76 -10.87 -10.56
N VAL A 155 -5.60 -11.20 -11.53
CA VAL A 155 -5.59 -10.56 -12.85
C VAL A 155 -5.89 -9.06 -12.73
N ALA A 156 -6.92 -8.69 -11.96
CA ALA A 156 -7.29 -7.29 -11.75
C ALA A 156 -6.14 -6.49 -11.12
N LYS A 157 -5.51 -7.04 -10.07
CA LYS A 157 -4.40 -6.38 -9.38
C LYS A 157 -3.14 -6.34 -10.25
N ALA A 158 -2.88 -7.36 -11.06
CA ALA A 158 -1.79 -7.36 -12.04
C ALA A 158 -1.95 -6.23 -13.06
N VAL A 159 -3.18 -6.01 -13.57
CA VAL A 159 -3.47 -4.88 -14.46
C VAL A 159 -3.20 -3.55 -13.77
N ILE A 160 -3.64 -3.38 -12.52
CA ILE A 160 -3.37 -2.16 -11.73
C ILE A 160 -1.85 -1.93 -11.58
N VAL A 161 -1.09 -2.99 -11.26
CA VAL A 161 0.37 -2.93 -11.13
C VAL A 161 1.04 -2.52 -12.45
N ILE A 162 0.66 -3.15 -13.56
CA ILE A 162 1.24 -2.87 -14.88
C ILE A 162 0.96 -1.42 -15.31
N LEU A 163 -0.29 -0.96 -15.16
CA LEU A 163 -0.65 0.42 -15.46
C LEU A 163 0.13 1.42 -14.59
N GLY A 164 0.30 1.10 -13.30
CA GLY A 164 1.12 1.89 -12.39
C GLY A 164 2.57 1.97 -12.86
N MET A 165 3.16 0.88 -13.36
CA MET A 165 4.53 0.89 -13.89
C MET A 165 4.69 1.70 -15.17
N ILE A 166 3.69 1.74 -16.05
CA ILE A 166 3.74 2.51 -17.30
C ILE A 166 3.68 4.02 -17.02
N LEU A 167 2.97 4.43 -15.97
CA LEU A 167 2.75 5.83 -15.62
C LEU A 167 3.89 6.47 -14.81
N ILE A 168 4.87 5.69 -14.31
CA ILE A 168 5.97 6.17 -13.45
C ILE A 168 7.32 6.04 -14.15
#